data_AF-A0A377R1W7-F1
#
_entry.id   AF-A0A377R1W7-F1
#
_cell.length_a   1.000
_cell.length_b   1.000
_cell.length_c   1.000
_cell.angle_alpha   90.00
_cell.angle_beta   90.00
_cell.angle_gamma   90.00
#
_symmetry.space_group_name_H-M   'P 1'
#
loop_
_entity.id
_entity.type
_entity.pdbx_description
1 polymer ?
#
loop_
_entity_poly.entity_id
_entity_poly.type
_entity_poly.pdbx_seq_one_letter_code
_entity_poly.pdbx_strand_id
1 'polypeptide(L)'
;MLDKLLNLIYSAAKLPFAQASMQLDKEISSLSKKDFIALLNHIGIIPESIEHDSTEEKLFSKASDSVLARAFREIGLRATVLDERGDSADVVVKSNIYEYELVADAKAFRLSRTAKNQKDFKVNALSGWRKDRDFAVLASPYFQYPNTRSQIYKQAIDHNVCLLTWEHLSFLIEQNITETIERNLSDLWDYSAIYAKECLSSETKRCFIPKFNDYFAQFLEIEADKFETYLQKQKERIAQQGKVEIAFWQEEEQKIRAFSREKAIEELLKTKKITNKISTIKQYIAGLFI
;
A
#
# COMPACT_ATOMS: atom_id res chain seq x y z
N MET A 1 12.66 -12.63 2.28
CA MET A 1 11.25 -12.75 2.72
C MET A 1 10.28 -12.48 1.58
N LEU A 2 10.50 -11.44 0.77
CA LEU A 2 9.68 -11.17 -0.42
C LEU A 2 9.55 -12.39 -1.35
N ASP A 3 10.64 -13.09 -1.67
CA ASP A 3 10.58 -14.31 -2.52
C ASP A 3 9.70 -15.42 -1.94
N LYS A 4 9.67 -15.57 -0.60
CA LYS A 4 8.80 -16.53 0.07
C LYS A 4 7.33 -16.13 -0.10
N LEU A 5 7.01 -14.84 0.04
CA LEU A 5 5.68 -14.33 -0.23
C LEU A 5 5.30 -14.54 -1.71
N LEU A 6 6.21 -14.27 -2.64
CA LEU A 6 5.93 -14.45 -4.07
C LEU A 6 5.64 -15.92 -4.41
N ASN A 7 6.46 -16.85 -3.92
CA ASN A 7 6.21 -18.27 -4.09
C ASN A 7 4.87 -18.69 -3.50
N LEU A 8 4.50 -18.16 -2.33
CA LEU A 8 3.20 -18.39 -1.72
C LEU A 8 2.07 -17.84 -2.60
N ILE A 9 2.19 -16.61 -3.12
CA ILE A 9 1.21 -16.00 -4.02
C ILE A 9 1.02 -16.85 -5.28
N TYR A 10 2.10 -17.24 -5.96
CA TYR A 10 2.02 -18.07 -7.17
C TYR A 10 1.41 -19.45 -6.89
N SER A 11 1.66 -20.02 -5.70
CA SER A 11 1.01 -21.27 -5.30
C SER A 11 -0.47 -21.08 -4.99
N ALA A 12 -0.83 -20.00 -4.30
CA ALA A 12 -2.18 -19.70 -3.84
C ALA A 12 -3.09 -19.19 -4.96
N ALA A 13 -2.53 -18.63 -6.04
CA ALA A 13 -3.28 -18.19 -7.23
C ALA A 13 -4.05 -19.34 -7.93
N LYS A 14 -3.72 -20.60 -7.60
CA LYS A 14 -4.43 -21.80 -8.07
C LYS A 14 -5.67 -22.14 -7.25
N LEU A 15 -5.87 -21.48 -6.10
CA LEU A 15 -6.99 -21.70 -5.19
C LEU A 15 -8.11 -20.66 -5.45
N PRO A 16 -9.34 -20.93 -4.98
CA PRO A 16 -10.37 -19.91 -4.89
C PRO A 16 -9.87 -18.68 -4.10
N PHE A 17 -10.16 -17.48 -4.59
CA PHE A 17 -9.58 -16.24 -4.05
C PHE A 17 -9.72 -16.08 -2.53
N ALA A 18 -10.88 -16.44 -1.96
CA ALA A 18 -11.11 -16.38 -0.52
C ALA A 18 -10.17 -17.31 0.26
N GLN A 19 -9.97 -18.54 -0.21
CA GLN A 19 -9.07 -19.51 0.42
C GLN A 19 -7.60 -19.06 0.30
N ALA A 20 -7.21 -18.55 -0.88
CA ALA A 20 -5.89 -17.97 -1.11
C ALA A 20 -5.63 -16.80 -0.14
N SER A 21 -6.63 -15.92 0.05
CA SER A 21 -6.53 -14.77 0.96
C SER A 21 -6.35 -15.21 2.42
N MET A 22 -7.14 -16.18 2.89
CA MET A 22 -7.00 -16.73 4.23
C MET A 22 -5.64 -17.39 4.45
N GLN A 23 -5.12 -18.09 3.44
CA GLN A 23 -3.79 -18.70 3.51
C GLN A 23 -2.70 -17.62 3.62
N LEU A 24 -2.78 -16.55 2.83
CA LEU A 24 -1.83 -15.44 2.90
C LEU A 24 -1.86 -14.76 4.27
N ASP A 25 -3.04 -14.43 4.79
CA ASP A 25 -3.18 -13.77 6.10
C ASP A 25 -2.63 -14.65 7.24
N LYS A 26 -2.91 -15.95 7.21
CA LYS A 26 -2.38 -16.91 8.19
C LYS A 26 -0.86 -16.97 8.16
N GLU A 27 -0.27 -17.13 6.98
CA GLU A 27 1.19 -17.19 6.81
C GLU A 27 1.85 -15.88 7.26
N ILE A 28 1.32 -14.73 6.83
CA ILE A 28 1.81 -13.40 7.22
C ILE A 28 1.69 -13.21 8.73
N SER A 29 0.58 -13.63 9.36
CA SER A 29 0.39 -13.52 10.81
C SER A 29 1.34 -14.41 11.61
N SER A 30 1.82 -15.51 11.03
CA SER A 30 2.73 -16.46 11.68
C SER A 30 4.22 -16.10 11.62
N LEU A 31 4.61 -15.13 10.78
CA LEU A 31 6.04 -14.77 10.62
C LEU A 31 6.65 -14.33 11.96
N SER A 32 7.95 -14.58 12.14
CA SER A 32 8.70 -13.95 13.22
C SER A 32 8.69 -12.43 13.08
N LYS A 33 8.86 -11.66 14.17
CA LYS A 33 8.94 -10.19 14.10
C LYS A 33 10.01 -9.72 13.11
N LYS A 34 11.18 -10.39 13.10
CA LYS A 34 12.28 -10.10 12.17
C LYS A 34 11.86 -10.31 10.71
N ASP A 35 11.24 -11.43 10.40
CA ASP A 35 10.79 -11.75 9.04
C ASP A 35 9.64 -10.85 8.59
N PHE A 36 8.78 -10.46 9.52
CA PHE A 36 7.71 -9.51 9.27
C PHE A 36 8.23 -8.12 8.94
N ILE A 37 9.18 -7.58 9.72
CA ILE A 37 9.84 -6.30 9.41
C ILE A 37 10.50 -6.36 8.03
N ALA A 38 11.16 -7.48 7.71
CA ALA A 38 11.73 -7.69 6.38
C ALA A 38 10.67 -7.72 5.27
N LEU A 39 9.45 -8.22 5.53
CA LEU A 39 8.35 -8.18 4.58
C LEU A 39 7.72 -6.78 4.45
N LEU A 40 7.44 -6.13 5.58
CA LEU A 40 6.87 -4.78 5.66
C LEU A 40 7.70 -3.76 4.86
N ASN A 41 9.01 -3.89 4.94
CA ASN A 41 9.97 -3.09 4.21
C ASN A 41 9.92 -3.27 2.67
N HIS A 42 9.27 -4.32 2.16
CA HIS A 42 9.15 -4.58 0.73
C HIS A 42 7.71 -4.51 0.20
N ILE A 43 6.69 -4.65 1.05
CA ILE A 43 5.29 -4.84 0.62
C ILE A 43 4.73 -3.64 -0.18
N GLY A 44 5.29 -2.45 0.02
CA GLY A 44 4.92 -1.26 -0.73
C GLY A 44 5.36 -1.27 -2.21
N ILE A 45 6.21 -2.22 -2.60
CA ILE A 45 6.73 -2.35 -3.97
C ILE A 45 6.15 -3.61 -4.59
N ILE A 46 5.23 -3.45 -5.54
CA ILE A 46 4.73 -4.58 -6.33
C ILE A 46 5.87 -5.05 -7.24
N PRO A 47 6.27 -6.33 -7.20
CA PRO A 47 7.33 -6.83 -8.07
C PRO A 47 6.94 -6.77 -9.55
N GLU A 48 7.90 -6.44 -10.42
CA GLU A 48 7.67 -6.37 -11.87
C GLU A 48 7.34 -7.75 -12.47
N SER A 49 7.77 -8.82 -11.80
CA SER A 49 7.45 -10.21 -12.15
C SER A 49 5.97 -10.57 -12.04
N ILE A 50 5.18 -9.81 -11.26
CA ILE A 50 3.74 -10.00 -11.19
C ILE A 50 3.09 -9.29 -12.38
N GLU A 51 2.38 -10.04 -13.22
CA GLU A 51 1.65 -9.49 -14.37
C GLU A 51 0.56 -8.49 -13.93
N HIS A 52 0.37 -7.43 -14.70
CA HIS A 52 -0.68 -6.44 -14.47
C HIS A 52 -2.09 -7.02 -14.62
N ASP A 53 -3.01 -6.61 -13.74
CA ASP A 53 -4.40 -7.04 -13.62
C ASP A 53 -4.58 -8.54 -13.35
N SER A 54 -3.51 -9.25 -12.98
CA SER A 54 -3.50 -10.68 -12.70
C SER A 54 -4.17 -11.04 -11.37
N THR A 55 -4.40 -12.33 -11.15
CA THR A 55 -4.87 -12.84 -9.85
C THR A 55 -3.79 -12.65 -8.79
N GLU A 56 -2.53 -12.82 -9.17
CA GLU A 56 -1.33 -12.66 -8.38
C GLU A 56 -1.19 -11.21 -7.88
N GLU A 57 -1.46 -10.21 -8.73
CA GLU A 57 -1.47 -8.80 -8.31
C GLU A 57 -2.56 -8.53 -7.28
N LYS A 58 -3.76 -9.08 -7.47
CA LYS A 58 -4.86 -8.95 -6.50
C LYS A 58 -4.53 -9.64 -5.18
N LEU A 59 -3.84 -10.78 -5.22
CA LEU A 59 -3.36 -11.48 -4.03
C LEU A 59 -2.22 -10.72 -3.35
N PHE A 60 -1.33 -10.08 -4.10
CA PHE A 60 -0.30 -9.19 -3.54
C PHE A 60 -0.94 -7.99 -2.83
N SER A 61 -1.97 -7.38 -3.43
CA SER A 61 -2.76 -6.34 -2.76
C SER A 61 -3.34 -6.87 -1.45
N LYS A 62 -3.97 -8.05 -1.46
CA LYS A 62 -4.54 -8.65 -0.24
C LYS A 62 -3.49 -8.99 0.83
N ALA A 63 -2.30 -9.40 0.40
CA ALA A 63 -1.16 -9.59 1.29
C ALA A 63 -0.74 -8.25 1.93
N SER A 64 -0.81 -7.13 1.20
CA SER A 64 -0.54 -5.80 1.75
C SER A 64 -1.55 -5.39 2.83
N ASP A 65 -2.83 -5.72 2.67
CA ASP A 65 -3.86 -5.51 3.71
C ASP A 65 -3.51 -6.29 4.99
N SER A 66 -3.08 -7.55 4.82
CA SER A 66 -2.71 -8.44 5.92
C SER A 66 -1.44 -7.96 6.63
N VAL A 67 -0.46 -7.45 5.88
CA VAL A 67 0.74 -6.83 6.43
C VAL A 67 0.40 -5.54 7.17
N LEU A 68 -0.51 -4.70 6.65
CA LEU A 68 -0.95 -3.48 7.32
C LEU A 68 -1.67 -3.78 8.63
N ALA A 69 -2.62 -4.73 8.62
CA ALA A 69 -3.30 -5.18 9.84
C ALA A 69 -2.29 -5.71 10.87
N ARG A 70 -1.32 -6.52 10.44
CA ARG A 70 -0.27 -6.99 11.33
C ARG A 70 0.62 -5.85 11.85
N ALA A 71 0.96 -4.86 11.04
CA ALA A 71 1.77 -3.72 11.46
C ALA A 71 1.08 -2.94 12.60
N PHE A 72 -0.23 -2.72 12.50
CA PHE A 72 -1.02 -2.13 13.59
C PHE A 72 -0.99 -2.99 14.87
N ARG A 73 -1.03 -4.32 14.75
CA ARG A 73 -0.88 -5.23 15.91
C ARG A 73 0.50 -5.11 16.57
N GLU A 74 1.56 -4.99 15.78
CA GLU A 74 2.93 -4.85 16.30
C GLU A 74 3.16 -3.53 17.04
N ILE A 75 2.35 -2.49 16.78
CA ILE A 75 2.36 -1.21 17.53
C ILE A 75 1.30 -1.15 18.65
N GLY A 76 0.74 -2.29 19.05
CA GLY A 76 -0.12 -2.39 20.25
C GLY A 76 -1.62 -2.22 20.02
N LEU A 77 -2.09 -2.18 18.76
CA LEU A 77 -3.51 -2.00 18.43
C LEU A 77 -4.18 -3.34 18.06
N ARG A 78 -5.51 -3.41 18.14
CA ARG A 78 -6.26 -4.51 17.52
C ARG A 78 -6.52 -4.16 16.06
N ALA A 79 -6.24 -5.08 15.14
CA ALA A 79 -6.49 -4.85 13.73
C ALA A 79 -6.92 -6.13 13.00
N THR A 80 -7.89 -6.00 12.11
CA THR A 80 -8.47 -7.10 11.32
C THR A 80 -8.65 -6.66 9.88
N VAL A 81 -8.35 -7.57 8.95
CA VAL A 81 -8.58 -7.39 7.51
C VAL A 81 -10.07 -7.58 7.21
N LEU A 82 -10.65 -6.71 6.40
CA LEU A 82 -12.04 -6.85 5.95
C LEU A 82 -12.13 -7.74 4.71
N ASP A 83 -13.19 -8.55 4.64
CA ASP A 83 -13.46 -9.44 3.50
C ASP A 83 -14.24 -8.74 2.36
N GLU A 84 -14.90 -7.63 2.67
CA GLU A 84 -15.70 -6.87 1.70
C GLU A 84 -14.83 -6.29 0.57
N ARG A 85 -15.34 -6.37 -0.66
CA ARG A 85 -14.70 -5.82 -1.86
C ARG A 85 -15.56 -4.74 -2.47
N GLY A 86 -14.99 -3.53 -2.61
CA GLY A 86 -15.71 -2.37 -3.13
C GLY A 86 -16.46 -1.64 -2.02
N ASP A 87 -16.39 -0.31 -2.04
CA ASP A 87 -17.03 0.60 -1.07
C ASP A 87 -16.74 0.31 0.43
N SER A 88 -15.60 -0.30 0.71
CA SER A 88 -15.07 -0.53 2.06
C SER A 88 -13.55 -0.31 2.07
N ALA A 89 -13.02 0.03 3.24
CA ALA A 89 -11.59 0.02 3.52
C ALA A 89 -11.06 -1.42 3.67
N ASP A 90 -9.74 -1.58 3.67
CA ASP A 90 -9.07 -2.88 3.72
C ASP A 90 -8.95 -3.43 5.15
N VAL A 91 -8.77 -2.54 6.14
CA VAL A 91 -8.46 -2.88 7.52
C VAL A 91 -9.29 -2.02 8.48
N VAL A 92 -9.78 -2.64 9.57
CA VAL A 92 -10.32 -1.94 10.74
C VAL A 92 -9.36 -2.10 11.90
N VAL A 93 -9.10 -1.01 12.61
CA VAL A 93 -8.18 -0.95 13.74
C VAL A 93 -8.87 -0.31 14.93
N LYS A 94 -8.58 -0.80 16.13
CA LYS A 94 -9.14 -0.32 17.39
C LYS A 94 -8.05 -0.22 18.45
N SER A 95 -8.04 0.89 19.18
CA SER A 95 -7.21 1.05 20.36
C SER A 95 -7.59 0.03 21.45
N ASN A 96 -6.58 -0.43 22.18
CA ASN A 96 -6.80 -1.25 23.37
C ASN A 96 -6.97 -0.41 24.64
N ILE A 97 -6.61 0.88 24.58
CA ILE A 97 -6.39 1.74 25.76
C ILE A 97 -7.27 3.00 25.71
N TYR A 98 -7.39 3.66 24.55
CA TYR A 98 -7.99 4.99 24.40
C TYR A 98 -9.31 5.01 23.63
N GLU A 99 -9.91 3.84 23.40
CA GLU A 99 -11.25 3.65 22.82
C GLU A 99 -11.52 4.23 21.41
N TYR A 100 -10.52 4.77 20.72
CA TYR A 100 -10.68 5.19 19.33
C TYR A 100 -10.65 4.00 18.34
N GLU A 101 -11.28 4.21 17.18
CA GLU A 101 -11.27 3.30 16.04
C GLU A 101 -10.82 4.02 14.77
N LEU A 102 -10.24 3.26 13.85
CA LEU A 102 -9.88 3.77 12.53
C LEU A 102 -10.09 2.73 11.44
N VAL A 103 -10.25 3.22 10.21
CA VAL A 103 -10.11 2.40 9.01
C VAL A 103 -8.77 2.68 8.35
N ALA A 104 -8.20 1.67 7.70
CA ALA A 104 -6.98 1.84 6.96
C ALA A 104 -7.02 1.12 5.61
N ASP A 105 -6.26 1.66 4.66
CA ASP A 105 -6.15 1.17 3.29
C ASP A 105 -4.67 1.10 2.88
N ALA A 106 -4.31 0.01 2.22
CA ALA A 106 -2.95 -0.28 1.84
C ALA A 106 -2.71 0.10 0.36
N LYS A 107 -1.58 0.74 0.09
CA LYS A 107 -1.14 1.06 -1.27
C LYS A 107 0.24 0.49 -1.54
N ALA A 108 0.39 -0.09 -2.72
CA ALA A 108 1.66 -0.53 -3.26
C ALA A 108 1.78 -0.11 -4.72
N PHE A 109 3.00 0.15 -5.17
CA PHE A 109 3.27 0.54 -6.55
C PHE A 109 4.50 -0.20 -7.08
N ARG A 110 4.46 -0.58 -8.35
CA ARG A 110 5.67 -0.96 -9.10
C ARG A 110 6.66 0.20 -9.12
N LEU A 111 7.96 -0.09 -9.14
CA LEU A 111 8.98 0.95 -9.33
C LEU A 111 8.87 1.58 -10.72
N SER A 112 8.41 0.80 -11.71
CA SER A 112 8.11 1.28 -13.06
C SER A 112 6.85 2.15 -13.16
N ARG A 113 6.07 2.33 -12.08
CA ARG A 113 4.85 3.15 -12.09
C ARG A 113 5.21 4.60 -12.40
N THR A 114 4.75 5.09 -13.54
CA THR A 114 5.02 6.46 -14.01
C THR A 114 4.11 7.48 -13.32
N ALA A 115 2.81 7.46 -13.63
CA ALA A 115 1.84 8.42 -13.08
C ALA A 115 1.19 7.90 -11.78
N LYS A 116 1.23 8.74 -10.74
CA LYS A 116 0.53 8.52 -9.47
C LYS A 116 -0.65 9.48 -9.42
N ASN A 117 -1.76 9.08 -10.04
CA ASN A 117 -2.91 9.95 -10.14
C ASN A 117 -3.62 10.05 -8.79
N GLN A 118 -4.21 11.20 -8.49
CA GLN A 118 -4.96 11.38 -7.25
C GLN A 118 -6.04 10.30 -7.02
N LYS A 119 -6.68 9.82 -8.09
CA LYS A 119 -7.72 8.79 -8.04
C LYS A 119 -7.19 7.44 -7.58
N ASP A 120 -5.88 7.20 -7.73
CA ASP A 120 -5.25 5.94 -7.35
C ASP A 120 -5.08 5.85 -5.82
N PHE A 121 -5.01 7.00 -5.12
CA PHE A 121 -4.93 7.08 -3.65
C PHE A 121 -6.30 7.00 -2.96
N LYS A 122 -7.39 7.36 -3.65
CA LYS A 122 -8.78 7.27 -3.15
C LYS A 122 -9.04 7.95 -1.79
N VAL A 123 -8.33 9.03 -1.47
CA VAL A 123 -8.41 9.72 -0.16
C VAL A 123 -9.86 10.03 0.27
N ASN A 124 -10.66 10.64 -0.62
CA ASN A 124 -12.05 10.97 -0.30
C ASN A 124 -12.93 9.73 -0.09
N ALA A 125 -12.71 8.67 -0.88
CA ALA A 125 -13.47 7.43 -0.73
C ALA A 125 -13.14 6.76 0.61
N LEU A 126 -11.86 6.72 0.98
CA LEU A 126 -11.41 6.21 2.28
C LEU A 126 -12.03 6.97 3.45
N SER A 127 -12.13 8.31 3.37
CA SER A 127 -12.86 9.10 4.37
C SER A 127 -14.32 8.68 4.48
N GLY A 128 -15.00 8.41 3.36
CA GLY A 128 -16.37 7.88 3.36
C GLY A 128 -16.48 6.49 3.99
N TRP A 129 -15.51 5.61 3.73
CA TRP A 129 -15.47 4.24 4.28
C TRP A 129 -15.23 4.20 5.79
N ARG A 130 -14.70 5.29 6.37
CA ARG A 130 -14.54 5.45 7.82
C ARG A 130 -15.86 5.30 8.58
N LYS A 131 -16.97 5.78 7.99
CA LYS A 131 -18.30 5.84 8.64
C LYS A 131 -18.18 6.55 9.99
N ASP A 132 -18.68 5.93 11.06
CA ASP A 132 -18.73 6.50 12.42
C ASP A 132 -17.42 6.35 13.22
N ARG A 133 -16.34 5.87 12.60
CA ARG A 133 -15.02 5.75 13.25
C ARG A 133 -14.28 7.08 13.28
N ASP A 134 -13.31 7.20 14.16
CA ASP A 134 -12.60 8.45 14.40
C ASP A 134 -11.64 8.82 13.26
N PHE A 135 -10.81 7.85 12.85
CA PHE A 135 -9.72 8.13 11.88
C PHE A 135 -9.77 7.29 10.60
N ALA A 136 -9.15 7.84 9.57
CA ALA A 136 -8.93 7.19 8.28
C ALA A 136 -7.44 7.28 7.96
N VAL A 137 -6.80 6.15 7.66
CA VAL A 137 -5.35 6.06 7.46
C VAL A 137 -5.03 5.42 6.11
N LEU A 138 -4.34 6.15 5.24
CA LEU A 138 -3.82 5.61 3.99
C LEU A 138 -2.34 5.27 4.18
N ALA A 139 -1.96 3.99 4.09
CA ALA A 139 -0.57 3.55 4.16
C ALA A 139 -0.02 3.33 2.74
N SER A 140 0.93 4.16 2.32
CA SER A 140 1.50 4.15 0.97
C SER A 140 3.03 4.23 1.02
N PRO A 141 3.79 3.81 -0.03
CA PRO A 141 5.24 3.93 0.00
C PRO A 141 5.65 5.41 0.05
N TYR A 142 6.52 5.77 1.00
CA TYR A 142 6.92 7.14 1.27
C TYR A 142 7.33 7.89 0.00
N PHE A 143 8.23 7.28 -0.78
CA PHE A 143 8.82 7.89 -1.96
C PHE A 143 7.91 7.88 -3.20
N GLN A 144 6.67 7.36 -3.08
CA GLN A 144 5.68 7.35 -4.16
C GLN A 144 4.60 8.43 -3.98
N TYR A 145 4.57 9.12 -2.85
CA TYR A 145 3.74 10.33 -2.70
C TYR A 145 4.25 11.46 -3.61
N PRO A 146 3.37 12.32 -4.17
CA PRO A 146 3.77 13.48 -4.97
C PRO A 146 4.63 14.45 -4.17
N ASN A 147 5.88 14.67 -4.54
CA ASN A 147 6.88 15.35 -3.72
C ASN A 147 6.70 16.88 -3.56
N THR A 148 5.85 17.52 -4.37
CA THR A 148 5.71 19.00 -4.39
C THR A 148 4.30 19.46 -4.11
N ARG A 149 3.34 19.17 -5.01
CA ARG A 149 1.93 19.53 -4.86
C ARG A 149 1.02 18.45 -5.43
N SER A 150 -0.14 18.25 -4.83
CA SER A 150 -1.18 17.34 -5.30
C SER A 150 -2.53 17.65 -4.65
N GLN A 151 -3.63 17.26 -5.30
CA GLN A 151 -4.96 17.35 -4.70
C GLN A 151 -5.11 16.42 -3.49
N ILE A 152 -4.34 15.33 -3.41
CA ILE A 152 -4.44 14.37 -2.30
C ILE A 152 -4.11 15.02 -0.95
N TYR A 153 -3.22 16.02 -0.92
CA TYR A 153 -2.87 16.73 0.32
C TYR A 153 -4.03 17.60 0.78
N LYS A 154 -4.69 18.29 -0.14
CA LYS A 154 -5.88 19.07 0.18
C LYS A 154 -7.01 18.15 0.65
N GLN A 155 -7.22 17.03 -0.04
CA GLN A 155 -8.22 16.02 0.33
C GLN A 155 -7.97 15.46 1.73
N ALA A 156 -6.72 15.14 2.06
CA ALA A 156 -6.33 14.64 3.39
C ALA A 156 -6.63 15.66 4.50
N ILE A 157 -6.30 16.94 4.27
CA ILE A 157 -6.59 18.04 5.18
C ILE A 157 -8.11 18.25 5.33
N ASP A 158 -8.84 18.36 4.23
CA ASP A 158 -10.28 18.65 4.23
C ASP A 158 -11.11 17.54 4.91
N HIS A 159 -10.64 16.29 4.84
CA HIS A 159 -11.39 15.12 5.27
C HIS A 159 -10.79 14.37 6.48
N ASN A 160 -9.72 14.93 7.05
CA ASN A 160 -8.91 14.31 8.11
C ASN A 160 -8.56 12.85 7.81
N VAL A 161 -7.79 12.65 6.74
CA VAL A 161 -7.24 11.33 6.36
C VAL A 161 -5.73 11.38 6.54
N CYS A 162 -5.18 10.57 7.45
CA CYS A 162 -3.74 10.47 7.65
C CYS A 162 -3.07 9.83 6.43
N LEU A 163 -2.16 10.57 5.80
CA LEU A 163 -1.28 10.06 4.75
C LEU A 163 -0.03 9.45 5.38
N LEU A 164 -0.17 8.23 5.88
CA LEU A 164 0.88 7.44 6.51
C LEU A 164 1.76 6.75 5.46
N THR A 165 2.92 6.26 5.88
CA THR A 165 3.81 5.47 5.03
C THR A 165 4.18 4.12 5.62
N TRP A 166 4.56 3.18 4.75
CA TRP A 166 5.15 1.91 5.19
C TRP A 166 6.43 2.13 6.00
N GLU A 167 7.19 3.15 5.65
CA GLU A 167 8.43 3.54 6.33
C GLU A 167 8.17 4.10 7.74
N HIS A 168 7.10 4.87 7.95
CA HIS A 168 6.68 5.29 9.30
C HIS A 168 6.31 4.08 10.17
N LEU A 169 5.49 3.16 9.66
CA LEU A 169 5.10 1.95 10.37
C LEU A 169 6.31 1.06 10.70
N SER A 170 7.19 0.84 9.72
CA SER A 170 8.38 0.02 9.93
C SER A 170 9.32 0.64 10.97
N PHE A 171 9.47 1.97 10.97
CA PHE A 171 10.24 2.66 11.98
C PHE A 171 9.67 2.45 13.39
N LEU A 172 8.35 2.63 13.59
CA LEU A 172 7.71 2.40 14.89
C LEU A 172 8.02 1.00 15.43
N ILE A 173 7.85 -0.01 14.58
CA ILE A 173 8.01 -1.43 14.95
C ILE A 173 9.46 -1.77 15.25
N GLU A 174 10.40 -1.28 14.43
CA GLU A 174 11.85 -1.46 14.61
C GLU A 174 12.37 -0.77 15.88
N GLN A 175 11.77 0.37 16.26
CA GLN A 175 12.10 1.09 17.50
C GLN A 175 11.31 0.57 18.72
N ASN A 176 10.50 -0.48 18.56
CA ASN A 176 9.61 -1.02 19.61
C ASN A 176 8.66 0.02 20.20
N ILE A 177 8.20 0.95 19.37
CA ILE A 177 7.22 1.98 19.75
C ILE A 177 5.83 1.36 19.59
N THR A 178 5.10 1.34 20.69
CA THR A 178 3.73 0.83 20.78
C THR A 178 2.86 1.85 21.51
N GLU A 179 1.55 1.72 21.33
CA GLU A 179 0.56 2.40 22.17
C GLU A 179 0.65 1.88 23.61
N THR A 180 0.76 2.80 24.57
CA THR A 180 0.78 2.52 26.01
C THR A 180 -0.14 3.48 26.73
N ILE A 181 -0.30 3.38 28.06
CA ILE A 181 -1.14 4.31 28.84
C ILE A 181 -0.59 5.74 28.83
N GLU A 182 0.72 5.88 28.60
CA GLU A 182 1.44 7.15 28.53
C GLU A 182 1.59 7.66 27.09
N ARG A 183 1.35 6.81 26.08
CA ARG A 183 1.51 7.15 24.66
C ARG A 183 0.25 6.80 23.87
N ASN A 184 -0.60 7.80 23.66
CA ASN A 184 -1.74 7.72 22.77
C ASN A 184 -1.33 7.99 21.32
N LEU A 185 -1.50 7.00 20.44
CA LEU A 185 -1.14 7.15 19.02
C LEU A 185 -2.19 7.92 18.21
N SER A 186 -3.34 8.30 18.78
CA SER A 186 -4.43 9.00 18.08
C SER A 186 -3.96 10.22 17.32
N ASP A 187 -3.01 10.97 17.89
CA ASP A 187 -2.54 12.22 17.33
C ASP A 187 -1.74 12.01 16.02
N LEU A 188 -1.13 10.84 15.83
CA LEU A 188 -0.54 10.47 14.54
C LEU A 188 -1.61 10.27 13.46
N TRP A 189 -2.76 9.69 13.84
CA TRP A 189 -3.88 9.47 12.94
C TRP A 189 -4.65 10.76 12.66
N ASP A 190 -4.65 11.70 13.61
CA ASP A 190 -5.31 13.01 13.52
C ASP A 190 -4.43 14.09 12.88
N TYR A 191 -3.20 13.75 12.46
CA TYR A 191 -2.23 14.74 11.99
C TYR A 191 -2.75 15.65 10.88
N SER A 192 -3.63 15.18 9.99
CA SER A 192 -4.17 16.03 8.93
C SER A 192 -5.07 17.14 9.48
N ALA A 193 -5.87 16.87 10.51
CA ALA A 193 -6.65 17.89 11.22
C ALA A 193 -5.75 18.80 12.08
N ILE A 194 -4.69 18.27 12.69
CA ILE A 194 -3.70 19.08 13.41
C ILE A 194 -3.03 20.07 12.44
N TYR A 195 -2.53 19.58 11.31
CA TYR A 195 -1.88 20.38 10.29
C TYR A 195 -2.83 21.43 9.66
N ALA A 196 -4.13 21.12 9.56
CA ALA A 196 -5.15 22.02 9.03
C ALA A 196 -5.22 23.36 9.79
N LYS A 197 -4.94 23.35 11.11
CA LYS A 197 -5.00 24.55 11.97
C LYS A 197 -3.92 25.57 11.64
N GLU A 198 -2.80 25.12 11.07
CA GLU A 198 -1.63 25.94 10.74
C GLU A 198 -1.46 26.15 9.23
N CYS A 199 -2.22 25.42 8.40
CA CYS A 199 -2.10 25.46 6.95
C CYS A 199 -2.88 26.63 6.35
N LEU A 200 -2.18 27.52 5.65
CA LEU A 200 -2.82 28.56 4.83
C LEU A 200 -3.64 27.92 3.70
N SER A 201 -4.82 28.47 3.40
CA SER A 201 -5.71 27.93 2.36
C SER A 201 -5.04 27.80 0.98
N SER A 202 -4.11 28.71 0.65
CA SER A 202 -3.31 28.68 -0.59
C SER A 202 -2.31 27.52 -0.66
N GLU A 203 -1.89 26.99 0.49
CA GLU A 203 -0.86 25.96 0.63
C GLU A 203 -1.45 24.54 0.81
N THR A 204 -2.78 24.39 0.87
CA THR A 204 -3.46 23.09 1.11
C THR A 204 -3.09 21.97 0.13
N LYS A 205 -2.63 22.30 -1.08
CA LYS A 205 -2.18 21.30 -2.07
C LYS A 205 -0.69 20.97 -1.96
N ARG A 206 0.08 21.65 -1.11
CA ARG A 206 1.53 21.43 -0.96
C ARG A 206 1.78 20.15 -0.19
N CYS A 207 2.84 19.43 -0.59
CA CYS A 207 3.31 18.25 0.13
C CYS A 207 3.64 18.62 1.58
N PHE A 208 2.93 17.99 2.52
CA PHE A 208 3.15 18.16 3.96
C PHE A 208 3.89 16.99 4.60
N ILE A 209 4.25 15.95 3.85
CA ILE A 209 4.91 14.74 4.39
C ILE A 209 6.21 15.09 5.15
N PRO A 210 7.08 16.00 4.70
CA PRO A 210 8.24 16.41 5.51
C PRO A 210 7.85 17.03 6.85
N LYS A 211 6.79 17.85 6.89
CA LYS A 211 6.28 18.41 8.16
C LYS A 211 5.67 17.32 9.05
N PHE A 212 5.07 16.30 8.45
CA PHE A 212 4.60 15.13 9.20
C PHE A 212 5.78 14.38 9.82
N ASN A 213 6.94 14.30 9.15
CA ASN A 213 8.14 13.71 9.74
C ASN A 213 8.64 14.50 10.94
N ASP A 214 8.64 15.84 10.84
CA ASP A 214 9.05 16.72 11.95
C ASP A 214 8.11 16.50 13.16
N TYR A 215 6.80 16.50 12.90
CA TYR A 215 5.78 16.21 13.91
C TYR A 215 5.93 14.80 14.49
N PHE A 216 6.18 13.80 13.64
CA PHE A 216 6.37 12.41 14.04
C PHE A 216 7.61 12.25 14.93
N ALA A 217 8.73 12.91 14.60
CA ALA A 217 9.92 12.90 15.43
C ALA A 217 9.67 13.57 16.79
N GLN A 218 8.98 14.71 16.79
CA GLN A 218 8.59 15.41 18.02
C GLN A 218 7.64 14.56 18.89
N PHE A 219 6.60 13.98 18.30
CA PHE A 219 5.63 13.13 18.98
C PHE A 219 6.29 11.90 19.62
N LEU A 220 7.32 11.36 18.99
CA LEU A 220 8.07 10.21 19.50
C LEU A 220 9.22 10.59 20.46
N GLU A 221 9.44 11.89 20.69
CA GLU A 221 10.54 12.41 21.49
C GLU A 221 11.91 11.88 21.02
N ILE A 222 12.10 11.78 19.70
CA ILE A 222 13.36 11.38 19.08
C ILE A 222 14.08 12.56 18.44
N GLU A 223 15.39 12.43 18.25
CA GLU A 223 16.18 13.38 17.48
C GLU A 223 15.62 13.50 16.05
N ALA A 224 15.52 14.75 15.57
CA ALA A 224 14.90 15.07 14.29
C ALA A 224 15.56 14.33 13.09
N ASP A 225 16.86 14.10 13.17
CA ASP A 225 17.64 13.42 12.12
C ASP A 225 17.56 11.89 12.19
N LYS A 226 17.03 11.32 13.28
CA LYS A 226 16.94 9.86 13.46
C LYS A 226 16.02 9.22 12.42
N PHE A 227 14.85 9.82 12.19
CA PHE A 227 13.93 9.34 11.16
C PHE A 227 14.44 9.64 9.75
N GLU A 228 15.09 10.78 9.52
CA GLU A 228 15.70 11.06 8.21
C GLU A 228 16.83 10.06 7.89
N THR A 229 17.69 9.75 8.85
CA THR A 229 18.72 8.71 8.73
C THR A 229 18.10 7.34 8.44
N TYR A 230 16.95 7.03 9.05
CA TYR A 230 16.20 5.83 8.70
C TYR A 230 15.75 5.86 7.24
N LEU A 231 15.15 6.95 6.78
CA LEU A 231 14.72 7.11 5.38
C LEU A 231 15.88 6.96 4.38
N GLN A 232 17.10 7.39 4.72
CA GLN A 232 18.28 7.17 3.88
C GLN A 232 18.59 5.66 3.71
N LYS A 233 18.51 4.88 4.79
CA LYS A 233 18.64 3.41 4.71
C LYS A 233 17.53 2.77 3.88
N GLN A 234 16.30 3.31 3.97
CA GLN A 234 15.19 2.84 3.13
C GLN A 234 15.48 3.10 1.64
N LYS A 235 16.03 4.27 1.28
CA LYS A 235 16.42 4.58 -0.11
C LYS A 235 17.46 3.59 -0.64
N GLU A 236 18.47 3.24 0.15
CA GLU A 236 19.48 2.24 -0.24
C GLU A 236 18.85 0.88 -0.51
N ARG A 237 17.93 0.42 0.35
CA ARG A 237 17.18 -0.83 0.14
C ARG A 237 16.33 -0.77 -1.14
N ILE A 238 15.61 0.32 -1.36
CA ILE A 238 14.80 0.51 -2.56
C ILE A 238 15.67 0.51 -3.82
N ALA A 239 16.87 1.12 -3.77
CA ALA A 239 17.82 1.10 -4.87
C ALA A 239 18.34 -0.32 -5.15
N GLN A 240 18.56 -1.14 -4.11
CA GLN A 240 18.91 -2.56 -4.27
C GLN A 240 17.75 -3.35 -4.90
N GLN A 241 16.51 -3.16 -4.44
CA GLN A 241 15.33 -3.78 -5.05
C GLN A 241 15.21 -3.35 -6.52
N GLY A 242 15.44 -2.08 -6.84
CA GLY A 242 15.41 -1.56 -8.21
C GLY A 242 16.36 -2.31 -9.15
N LYS A 243 17.52 -2.77 -8.68
CA LYS A 243 18.43 -3.60 -9.50
C LYS A 243 17.80 -4.95 -9.86
N VAL A 244 17.08 -5.57 -8.92
CA VAL A 244 16.36 -6.84 -9.15
C VAL A 244 15.23 -6.63 -10.16
N GLU A 245 14.44 -5.57 -9.99
CA GLU A 245 13.33 -5.24 -10.91
C GLU A 245 13.83 -4.89 -12.33
N ILE A 246 14.97 -4.22 -12.45
CA ILE A 246 15.61 -3.93 -13.74
C ILE A 246 16.09 -5.24 -14.40
N ALA A 247 16.75 -6.11 -13.63
CA ALA A 247 17.25 -7.39 -14.15
C ALA A 247 16.12 -8.25 -14.71
N PHE A 248 14.96 -8.29 -14.03
CA PHE A 248 13.76 -8.96 -14.55
C PHE A 248 13.38 -8.47 -15.94
N TRP A 249 13.29 -7.15 -16.16
CA TRP A 249 12.93 -6.60 -17.47
C TRP A 249 14.01 -6.84 -18.54
N GLN A 250 15.28 -6.86 -18.16
CA GLN A 250 16.37 -7.20 -19.08
C GLN A 250 16.27 -8.67 -19.54
N GLU A 251 15.92 -9.58 -18.63
CA GLU A 251 15.67 -10.98 -18.97
C GLU A 251 14.43 -11.14 -19.86
N GLU A 252 13.32 -10.44 -19.55
CA GLU A 252 12.12 -10.45 -20.40
C GLU A 252 12.40 -9.91 -21.80
N GLU A 253 13.20 -8.84 -21.93
CA GLU A 253 13.62 -8.33 -23.24
C GLU A 253 14.38 -9.40 -24.04
N GLN A 254 15.33 -10.09 -23.41
CA GLN A 254 16.09 -11.17 -24.06
C GLN A 254 15.18 -12.32 -24.49
N LYS A 255 14.23 -12.73 -23.64
CA LYS A 255 13.24 -13.78 -23.96
C LYS A 255 12.40 -13.40 -25.18
N ILE A 256 11.89 -12.17 -25.23
CA ILE A 256 11.06 -11.68 -26.34
C ILE A 256 11.88 -11.61 -27.63
N ARG A 257 13.12 -11.15 -27.58
CA ARG A 257 14.02 -11.10 -28.75
C ARG A 257 14.32 -12.48 -29.34
N ALA A 258 14.21 -13.54 -28.54
CA ALA A 258 14.43 -14.92 -28.97
C ALA A 258 13.17 -15.61 -29.55
N PHE A 259 12.01 -14.93 -29.60
CA PHE A 259 10.80 -15.54 -30.14
C PHE A 259 10.88 -15.78 -31.65
N SER A 260 10.26 -16.89 -32.10
CA SER A 260 9.93 -17.03 -33.52
C SER A 260 8.87 -16.00 -33.91
N ARG A 261 8.71 -15.77 -35.22
CA ARG A 261 7.67 -14.89 -35.75
C ARG A 261 6.28 -15.31 -35.25
N GLU A 262 5.98 -16.60 -35.26
CA GLU A 262 4.68 -17.17 -34.87
C GLU A 262 4.41 -16.91 -33.38
N LYS A 263 5.39 -17.20 -32.53
CA LYS A 263 5.28 -16.97 -31.07
C LYS A 263 5.13 -15.48 -30.75
N ALA A 264 5.87 -14.61 -31.43
CA ALA A 264 5.75 -13.16 -31.24
C ALA A 264 4.36 -12.64 -31.64
N ILE A 265 3.77 -13.16 -32.73
CA ILE A 265 2.40 -12.81 -33.13
C ILE A 265 1.40 -13.29 -32.08
N GLU A 266 1.52 -14.53 -31.61
CA GLU A 266 0.63 -15.10 -30.59
C GLU A 266 0.65 -14.28 -29.29
N GLU A 267 1.84 -13.97 -28.76
CA GLU A 267 1.99 -13.17 -27.55
C GLU A 267 1.47 -11.73 -27.74
N LEU A 268 1.63 -11.15 -28.93
CA LEU A 268 1.08 -9.83 -29.24
C LEU A 268 -0.46 -9.84 -29.26
N LEU A 269 -1.08 -10.85 -29.85
CA LEU A 269 -2.55 -11.02 -29.85
C LEU A 269 -3.09 -11.18 -28.43
N LYS A 270 -2.41 -11.98 -27.59
CA LYS A 270 -2.73 -12.21 -26.18
C LYS A 270 -2.59 -10.92 -25.37
N THR A 271 -1.45 -10.24 -25.47
CA THR A 271 -1.15 -8.98 -24.75
C THR A 271 -2.14 -7.88 -25.10
N LYS A 272 -2.52 -7.76 -26.37
CA LYS A 272 -3.54 -6.78 -26.83
C LYS A 272 -4.96 -7.18 -26.41
N LYS A 273 -5.17 -8.39 -25.86
CA LYS A 273 -6.46 -8.94 -25.42
C LYS A 273 -7.53 -8.83 -26.52
N ILE A 274 -7.14 -9.05 -27.80
CA ILE A 274 -8.00 -8.78 -28.97
C ILE A 274 -9.30 -9.59 -28.91
N THR A 275 -9.20 -10.89 -28.64
CA THR A 275 -10.35 -11.79 -28.54
C THR A 275 -11.32 -11.36 -27.43
N ASN A 276 -10.79 -10.94 -26.27
CA ASN A 276 -11.61 -10.47 -25.15
C ASN A 276 -12.37 -9.18 -25.51
N LYS A 277 -11.69 -8.22 -26.16
CA LYS A 277 -12.34 -6.96 -26.61
C LYS A 277 -13.50 -7.24 -27.56
N ILE A 278 -13.31 -8.12 -28.54
CA ILE A 278 -14.36 -8.52 -29.49
C ILE A 278 -15.53 -9.17 -28.74
N SER A 279 -15.24 -10.09 -27.81
CA SER A 279 -16.26 -10.79 -27.02
C SER A 279 -17.10 -9.82 -26.17
N THR A 280 -16.44 -8.89 -25.46
CA THR A 280 -17.12 -7.89 -24.63
C THR A 280 -18.05 -6.99 -25.45
N ILE A 281 -17.62 -6.53 -26.63
CA ILE A 281 -18.47 -5.72 -27.51
C ILE A 281 -19.69 -6.52 -27.98
N LYS A 282 -19.50 -7.79 -28.38
CA LYS A 282 -20.60 -8.67 -28.79
C LYS A 282 -21.60 -8.88 -27.66
N GLN A 283 -21.13 -9.13 -26.44
CA GLN A 283 -21.99 -9.29 -25.25
C GLN A 283 -22.76 -8.01 -24.94
N TYR A 284 -22.12 -6.85 -25.00
CA TYR A 284 -22.78 -5.57 -24.80
C TYR A 284 -23.90 -5.34 -25.83
N ILE A 285 -23.61 -5.54 -27.12
CA ILE A 285 -24.61 -5.40 -28.19
C ILE A 285 -25.78 -6.37 -27.97
N ALA A 286 -25.50 -7.63 -27.64
CA ALA A 286 -26.55 -8.62 -27.37
C ALA A 286 -27.45 -8.20 -26.21
N GLY A 287 -26.87 -7.63 -25.14
CA GLY A 287 -27.60 -7.13 -23.97
C GLY A 287 -28.49 -5.92 -24.23
N LEU A 288 -28.34 -5.21 -25.35
CA LEU A 288 -29.23 -4.10 -25.72
C LEU A 288 -30.58 -4.56 -26.29
N PHE A 289 -30.67 -5.83 -26.71
CA PHE A 289 -31.86 -6.40 -27.36
C PHE A 289 -32.52 -7.50 -26.51
N ILE A 290 -32.18 -7.56 -25.21
CA ILE A 290 -32.82 -8.37 -24.18
C ILE A 290 -33.60 -7.41 -23.26
#